data_AF-A0A559KD11-F1
#
_entry.id   AF-A0A559KD11-F1
#
_cell.length_a   1.000
_cell.length_b   1.000
_cell.length_c   1.000
_cell.angle_alpha   90.00
_cell.angle_beta   90.00
_cell.angle_gamma   90.00
#
_symmetry.space_group_name_H-M   'P 1'
#
loop_
_entity.id
_entity.type
_entity.pdbx_description
1 polymer ?
#
loop_
_entity_poly.entity_id
_entity_poly.type
_entity_poly.pdbx_seq_one_letter_code
_entity_poly.pdbx_strand_id
1 'polypeptide(L)'
;MKDIVNEHYQIHRITEVEHFPEHGGRTETLEFRNAKHELEVVEHLPCFICGTMNKRESHHIFERAYWNALDLKRVAFFLFHHYDFHGHVKRDYKTSDELFKFFVDHYNGRETEFVDAQGNKIWTCDDTAADTIYNQLILDEICHRGEGTGAHGTSTPTFMARMAQRKGYEVSMSEKAYKDLINK
;
A
#
# COMPACT_ATOMS: atom_id res chain seq x y z
N MET A 1 21.35 -25.34 -31.25
CA MET A 1 21.85 -24.75 -29.99
C MET A 1 20.70 -23.98 -29.38
N LYS A 2 20.34 -24.26 -28.12
CA LYS A 2 19.34 -23.47 -27.39
C LYS A 2 19.99 -22.17 -26.96
N ASP A 3 19.33 -21.04 -27.19
CA ASP A 3 19.76 -19.74 -26.69
C ASP A 3 19.83 -19.79 -25.16
N ILE A 4 21.05 -19.75 -24.62
CA ILE A 4 21.27 -19.62 -23.18
C ILE A 4 21.03 -18.16 -22.85
N VAL A 5 19.98 -17.88 -22.09
CA VAL A 5 19.80 -16.57 -21.46
C VAL A 5 20.83 -16.47 -20.35
N ASN A 6 21.89 -15.70 -20.56
CA ASN A 6 22.86 -15.39 -19.52
C ASN A 6 22.18 -14.53 -18.45
N GLU A 7 22.14 -15.00 -17.21
CA GLU A 7 21.59 -14.25 -16.08
C GLU A 7 22.50 -13.06 -15.76
N HIS A 8 21.92 -11.85 -15.75
CA HIS A 8 22.59 -10.63 -15.28
C HIS A 8 22.28 -10.48 -13.80
N TYR A 9 23.28 -10.65 -12.94
CA TYR A 9 23.13 -10.45 -11.49
C TYR A 9 23.83 -9.15 -11.07
N GLN A 10 23.09 -8.27 -10.40
CA GLN A 10 23.63 -7.08 -9.74
C GLN A 10 23.31 -7.16 -8.25
N ILE A 11 24.34 -6.93 -7.41
CA ILE A 11 24.16 -6.79 -5.97
C ILE A 11 24.09 -5.30 -5.67
N HIS A 12 22.91 -4.84 -5.27
CA HIS A 12 22.70 -3.51 -4.70
C HIS A 12 22.48 -3.65 -3.20
N ARG A 13 23.27 -2.95 -2.37
CA ARG A 13 23.00 -2.81 -0.94
C ARG A 13 22.36 -1.45 -0.73
N ILE A 14 21.08 -1.46 -0.42
CA ILE A 14 20.30 -0.26 -0.10
C ILE A 14 20.12 -0.25 1.41
N THR A 15 20.52 0.84 2.05
CA THR A 15 20.12 1.14 3.42
C THR A 15 18.96 2.10 3.34
N GLU A 16 17.78 1.63 3.73
CA GLU A 16 16.59 2.46 3.83
C GLU A 16 16.47 2.99 5.26
N VAL A 17 16.43 4.31 5.39
CA VAL A 17 16.13 4.98 6.66
C VAL A 17 14.84 5.72 6.44
N GLU A 18 13.78 5.24 7.08
CA GLU A 18 12.47 5.86 6.98
C GLU A 18 12.22 6.77 8.18
N HIS A 19 11.85 8.02 7.88
CA HIS A 19 11.49 9.02 8.88
C HIS A 19 10.00 9.29 8.80
N PHE A 20 9.24 8.68 9.70
CA PHE A 20 7.83 8.97 9.85
C PHE A 20 7.63 10.28 10.64
N PRO A 21 6.70 11.16 10.22
CA PRO A 21 6.22 12.23 11.08
C PRO A 21 5.72 11.66 12.42
N GLU A 22 5.95 12.39 13.51
CA GLU A 22 5.34 12.05 14.79
C GLU A 22 3.82 12.10 14.64
N HIS A 23 3.14 11.03 15.04
CA HIS A 23 1.69 10.95 15.04
C HIS A 23 1.20 10.45 16.40
N GLY A 24 0.01 10.87 16.82
CA GLY A 24 -0.63 10.38 18.04
C GLY A 24 -0.80 8.86 18.03
N GLY A 25 -1.01 8.27 19.22
CA GLY A 25 -1.27 6.84 19.37
C GLY A 25 -2.44 6.38 18.48
N ARG A 26 -2.32 5.19 17.90
CA ARG A 26 -3.32 4.63 16.98
C ARG A 26 -4.65 4.42 17.71
N THR A 27 -5.68 5.16 17.33
CA THR A 27 -7.07 4.82 17.61
C THR A 27 -7.75 4.60 16.27
N GLU A 28 -8.22 3.38 16.01
CA GLU A 28 -8.95 3.11 14.77
C GLU A 28 -10.21 3.97 14.73
N THR A 29 -10.42 4.71 13.65
CA THR A 29 -11.66 5.46 13.45
C THR A 29 -12.84 4.50 13.26
N LEU A 30 -14.06 5.03 13.31
CA LEU A 30 -15.24 4.24 12.93
C LEU A 30 -15.17 3.80 11.47
N GLU A 31 -14.67 4.66 10.59
CA GLU A 31 -14.50 4.37 9.17
C GLU A 31 -13.53 3.22 8.93
N PHE A 32 -12.38 3.24 9.61
CA PHE A 32 -11.39 2.15 9.51
C PHE A 32 -12.01 0.81 9.90
N ARG A 33 -12.73 0.77 11.02
CA ARG A 33 -13.37 -0.45 11.52
C ARG A 33 -14.46 -0.96 10.60
N ASN A 34 -15.25 -0.06 10.01
CA ASN A 34 -16.30 -0.43 9.06
C ASN A 34 -15.70 -1.00 7.78
N ALA A 35 -14.71 -0.32 7.19
CA ALA A 35 -14.01 -0.78 5.99
C ALA A 35 -13.32 -2.13 6.24
N LYS A 36 -12.62 -2.28 7.37
CA LYS A 36 -12.02 -3.55 7.79
C LYS A 36 -13.06 -4.67 7.91
N HIS A 37 -14.20 -4.39 8.55
CA HIS A 37 -15.28 -5.36 8.70
C HIS A 37 -15.85 -5.78 7.34
N GLU A 38 -16.10 -4.82 6.45
CA GLU A 38 -16.60 -5.09 5.10
C GLU A 38 -15.65 -6.03 4.36
N LEU A 39 -14.36 -5.69 4.29
CA LEU A 39 -13.35 -6.47 3.55
C LEU A 39 -13.09 -7.85 4.17
N GLU A 40 -12.91 -7.94 5.50
CA GLU A 40 -12.49 -9.18 6.17
C GLU A 40 -13.64 -10.14 6.45
N VAL A 41 -14.82 -9.61 6.81
CA VAL A 41 -15.96 -10.36 7.34
C VAL A 41 -17.10 -10.48 6.34
N VAL A 42 -17.52 -9.37 5.73
CA VAL A 42 -18.67 -9.37 4.81
C VAL A 42 -18.29 -9.97 3.46
N GLU A 43 -17.25 -9.43 2.84
CA GLU A 43 -16.75 -9.89 1.54
C GLU A 43 -15.81 -11.10 1.65
N HIS A 44 -15.29 -11.33 2.86
CA HIS A 44 -14.44 -12.47 3.16
C HIS A 44 -13.20 -12.54 2.24
N LEU A 45 -12.57 -11.40 1.98
CA LEU A 45 -11.46 -11.32 1.03
C LEU A 45 -10.21 -12.03 1.57
N PRO A 46 -9.52 -12.86 0.77
CA PRO A 46 -8.24 -13.44 1.17
C PRO A 46 -7.15 -12.37 1.22
N CYS A 47 -5.98 -12.72 1.76
CA CYS A 47 -4.75 -11.95 1.51
C CYS A 47 -4.58 -11.72 0.01
N PHE A 48 -4.44 -10.46 -0.39
CA PHE A 48 -4.36 -10.06 -1.79
C PHE A 48 -3.16 -10.67 -2.52
N ILE A 49 -2.06 -10.92 -1.81
CA ILE A 49 -0.82 -11.45 -2.40
C ILE A 49 -0.85 -12.96 -2.52
N CYS A 50 -1.08 -13.67 -1.41
CA CYS A 50 -0.89 -15.12 -1.39
C CYS A 50 -2.20 -15.93 -1.41
N GLY A 51 -3.34 -15.27 -1.22
CA GLY A 51 -4.66 -15.91 -1.21
C GLY A 51 -5.02 -16.62 0.10
N THR A 52 -4.21 -16.51 1.16
CA THR A 52 -4.52 -17.16 2.44
C THR A 52 -5.69 -16.48 3.16
N MET A 53 -6.44 -17.28 3.92
CA MET A 53 -7.53 -16.81 4.78
C MET A 53 -7.11 -16.61 6.23
N ASN A 54 -5.91 -17.06 6.58
CA ASN A 54 -5.41 -17.07 7.95
C ASN A 54 -4.78 -15.73 8.31
N LYS A 55 -5.12 -15.22 9.51
CA LYS A 55 -4.49 -14.02 10.11
C LYS A 55 -4.41 -12.83 9.15
N ARG A 56 -5.55 -12.51 8.55
CA ARG A 56 -5.73 -11.37 7.64
C ARG A 56 -5.84 -10.08 8.44
N GLU A 57 -5.33 -9.01 7.85
CA GLU A 57 -5.29 -7.67 8.40
C GLU A 57 -5.44 -6.64 7.28
N SER A 58 -6.06 -5.51 7.58
CA SER A 58 -6.05 -4.36 6.68
C SER A 58 -4.76 -3.55 6.78
N HIS A 59 -4.26 -3.14 5.62
CA HIS A 59 -3.08 -2.29 5.44
C HIS A 59 -3.47 -1.04 4.65
N HIS A 60 -3.01 0.14 5.07
CA HIS A 60 -3.24 1.38 4.33
C HIS A 60 -2.33 1.44 3.10
N ILE A 61 -2.86 1.59 1.89
CA ILE A 61 -2.07 1.69 0.65
C ILE A 61 -1.20 2.96 0.70
N PHE A 62 -1.82 4.09 1.02
CA PHE A 62 -1.13 5.31 1.40
C PHE A 62 -1.05 5.39 2.92
N GLU A 63 0.16 5.32 3.45
CA GLU A 63 0.42 5.27 4.89
C GLU A 63 -0.19 6.46 5.62
N ARG A 64 -1.01 6.15 6.64
CA ARG A 64 -1.70 7.15 7.47
C ARG A 64 -0.73 8.15 8.11
N ALA A 65 0.48 7.72 8.46
CA ALA A 65 1.49 8.58 9.07
C ALA A 65 1.91 9.76 8.18
N TYR A 66 1.79 9.62 6.85
CA TYR A 66 2.11 10.67 5.90
C TYR A 66 0.88 11.43 5.42
N TRP A 67 -0.33 11.08 5.87
CA TRP A 67 -1.58 11.55 5.26
C TRP A 67 -1.68 13.08 5.13
N ASN A 68 -1.25 13.81 6.17
CA ASN A 68 -1.23 15.28 6.18
C ASN A 68 -0.25 15.90 5.17
N ALA A 69 0.71 15.13 4.66
CA ALA A 69 1.66 15.56 3.63
C ALA A 69 1.22 15.18 2.20
N LEU A 70 0.12 14.43 2.05
CA LEU A 70 -0.35 13.98 0.76
C LEU A 70 -1.31 14.99 0.12
N ASP A 71 -1.20 15.14 -1.21
CA ASP A 71 -2.17 15.84 -2.05
C ASP A 71 -3.38 14.90 -2.26
N LEU A 72 -4.52 15.21 -1.65
CA LEU A 72 -5.70 14.33 -1.69
C LEU A 72 -6.25 14.14 -3.10
N LYS A 73 -6.05 15.11 -3.99
CA LYS A 73 -6.44 14.96 -5.41
C LYS A 73 -5.60 13.90 -6.10
N ARG A 74 -4.30 13.81 -5.78
CA ARG A 74 -3.44 12.72 -6.27
C ARG A 74 -3.79 11.38 -5.64
N VAL A 75 -4.06 11.35 -4.34
CA VAL A 75 -4.50 10.10 -3.67
C VAL A 75 -5.77 9.57 -4.31
N ALA A 76 -6.80 10.41 -4.45
CA ALA A 76 -8.04 10.05 -5.12
C ALA A 76 -7.76 9.54 -6.55
N PHE A 77 -6.94 10.25 -7.32
CA PHE A 77 -6.54 9.79 -8.66
C PHE A 77 -5.92 8.38 -8.63
N PHE A 78 -4.97 8.10 -7.74
CA PHE A 78 -4.33 6.80 -7.64
C PHE A 78 -5.29 5.69 -7.19
N LEU A 79 -6.04 5.90 -6.11
CA LEU A 79 -6.95 4.89 -5.58
C LEU A 79 -8.08 4.57 -6.58
N PHE A 80 -8.64 5.58 -7.23
CA PHE A 80 -9.80 5.39 -8.09
C PHE A 80 -9.48 5.02 -9.55
N HIS A 81 -8.30 5.35 -10.06
CA HIS A 81 -7.93 5.00 -11.44
C HIS A 81 -6.89 3.89 -11.56
N HIS A 82 -6.03 3.70 -10.57
CA HIS A 82 -4.86 2.81 -10.71
C HIS A 82 -4.84 1.65 -9.72
N TYR A 83 -5.37 1.85 -8.50
CA TYR A 83 -5.21 0.91 -7.39
C TYR A 83 -6.53 0.50 -6.75
N ASP A 84 -7.52 0.15 -7.58
CA ASP A 84 -8.74 -0.50 -7.11
C ASP A 84 -8.49 -2.00 -6.88
N PHE A 85 -7.78 -2.32 -5.80
CA PHE A 85 -7.36 -3.69 -5.50
C PHE A 85 -8.55 -4.64 -5.26
N HIS A 86 -9.69 -4.12 -4.80
CA HIS A 86 -10.84 -4.93 -4.42
C HIS A 86 -12.07 -4.73 -5.32
N GLY A 87 -12.01 -3.84 -6.31
CA GLY A 87 -13.08 -3.63 -7.28
C GLY A 87 -14.21 -2.72 -6.78
N HIS A 88 -13.99 -1.92 -5.74
CA HIS A 88 -15.02 -1.05 -5.14
C HIS A 88 -15.25 0.23 -5.92
N VAL A 89 -14.37 0.59 -6.84
CA VAL A 89 -14.44 1.86 -7.53
C VAL A 89 -15.46 1.80 -8.65
N LYS A 90 -16.55 2.54 -8.50
CA LYS A 90 -17.50 2.77 -9.60
C LYS A 90 -16.85 3.69 -10.62
N ARG A 91 -16.48 3.17 -11.79
CA ARG A 91 -15.75 3.90 -12.85
C ARG A 91 -16.60 4.91 -13.63
N ASP A 92 -17.65 5.43 -13.02
CA ASP A 92 -18.56 6.39 -13.66
C ASP A 92 -18.00 7.82 -13.66
N TYR A 93 -16.90 8.06 -12.93
CA TYR A 93 -16.23 9.36 -12.89
C TYR A 93 -15.33 9.55 -14.12
N LYS A 94 -15.52 10.69 -14.80
CA LYS A 94 -14.86 11.01 -16.07
C LYS A 94 -13.61 11.86 -15.89
N THR A 95 -13.44 12.49 -14.73
CA THR A 95 -12.30 13.38 -14.44
C THR A 95 -11.76 13.20 -13.02
N SER A 96 -10.48 13.56 -12.83
CA SER A 96 -9.85 13.60 -11.50
C SER A 96 -10.55 14.55 -10.53
N ASP A 97 -11.21 15.59 -11.05
CA ASP A 97 -11.92 16.58 -10.22
C ASP A 97 -13.24 16.01 -9.68
N GLU A 98 -13.96 15.22 -10.49
CA GLU A 98 -15.16 14.51 -10.04
C GLU A 98 -14.82 13.47 -8.97
N LEU A 99 -13.70 12.76 -9.13
CA LEU A 99 -13.19 11.80 -8.15
C LEU A 99 -12.78 12.47 -6.85
N PHE A 100 -11.99 13.54 -6.94
CA PHE A 100 -11.59 14.32 -5.78
C PHE A 100 -12.81 14.87 -5.04
N LYS A 101 -13.79 15.43 -5.78
CA LYS A 101 -15.02 15.93 -5.20
C LYS A 101 -15.80 14.83 -4.47
N PHE A 102 -15.96 13.65 -5.07
CA PHE A 102 -16.58 12.51 -4.41
C PHE A 102 -15.83 12.11 -3.13
N PHE A 103 -14.50 12.02 -3.21
CA PHE A 103 -13.66 11.65 -2.09
C PHE A 103 -13.81 12.62 -0.91
N VAL A 104 -13.74 13.92 -1.18
CA VAL A 104 -13.89 14.98 -0.17
C VAL A 104 -15.32 15.03 0.39
N ASP A 105 -16.34 14.99 -0.47
CA ASP A 105 -17.74 15.12 -0.06
C ASP A 105 -18.22 13.89 0.73
N HIS A 106 -17.80 12.69 0.34
CA HIS A 106 -18.29 11.44 0.93
C HIS A 106 -17.55 11.05 2.20
N TYR A 107 -16.23 11.29 2.26
CA TYR A 107 -15.39 10.91 3.39
C TYR A 107 -14.96 12.09 4.26
N ASN A 108 -15.58 13.25 4.04
CA ASN A 108 -15.29 14.49 4.75
C ASN A 108 -13.78 14.84 4.75
N GLY A 109 -13.08 14.50 3.67
CA GLY A 109 -11.65 14.74 3.48
C GLY A 109 -11.34 16.23 3.32
N ARG A 110 -11.46 16.98 4.40
CA ARG A 110 -11.20 18.42 4.40
C ARG A 110 -9.72 18.64 4.56
N GLU A 111 -9.12 19.27 3.55
CA GLU A 111 -7.80 19.88 3.68
C GLU A 111 -7.97 21.21 4.39
N THR A 112 -7.27 21.38 5.51
CA THR A 112 -7.19 22.67 6.21
C THR A 112 -5.75 23.15 6.14
N GLU A 113 -5.54 24.33 5.56
CA GLU A 113 -4.25 25.04 5.60
C GLU A 113 -4.26 25.99 6.80
N PHE A 114 -3.20 25.97 7.61
CA PHE A 114 -2.92 27.02 8.57
C PHE A 114 -1.45 27.41 8.55
N VAL A 115 -1.15 28.57 9.11
CA VAL A 115 0.21 29.08 9.23
C VAL A 115 0.65 28.94 10.68
N ASP A 116 1.76 28.25 10.92
CA ASP A 116 2.32 28.09 12.27
C ASP A 116 2.95 29.39 12.79
N ALA A 117 3.43 29.35 14.04
CA ALA A 117 4.06 30.50 14.68
C ALA A 117 5.38 30.93 14.00
N GLN A 118 5.94 30.10 13.12
CA GLN A 118 7.16 30.34 12.37
C GLN A 118 6.89 30.80 10.93
N GLY A 119 5.62 30.89 10.51
CA GLY A 119 5.24 31.28 9.16
C GLY A 119 5.20 30.13 8.16
N ASN A 120 5.34 28.88 8.59
CA ASN A 120 5.26 27.72 7.72
C ASN A 120 3.80 27.35 7.46
N LYS A 121 3.51 26.94 6.23
CA LYS A 121 2.23 26.36 5.86
C LYS A 121 2.15 24.92 6.37
N ILE A 122 1.13 24.64 7.16
CA ILE A 122 0.79 23.31 7.64
C ILE A 122 -0.53 22.91 7.02
N TRP A 123 -0.56 21.68 6.51
CA TRP A 123 -1.74 21.04 5.97
C TRP A 123 -2.20 19.96 6.94
N THR A 124 -3.49 19.92 7.22
CA THR A 124 -4.12 18.80 7.94
C THR A 124 -5.29 18.28 7.15
N CYS A 125 -5.38 16.95 7.07
CA CYS A 125 -6.46 16.22 6.44
C CYS A 125 -7.24 15.44 7.50
N ASP A 126 -8.56 15.30 7.31
CA ASP A 126 -9.39 14.42 8.14
C ASP A 126 -8.91 12.96 8.01
N ASP A 127 -8.67 12.30 9.14
CA ASP A 127 -8.25 10.90 9.24
C ASP A 127 -9.29 9.95 8.61
N THR A 128 -10.57 10.35 8.58
CA THR A 128 -11.66 9.56 7.99
C THR A 128 -11.38 9.25 6.52
N ALA A 129 -10.76 10.16 5.77
CA ALA A 129 -10.40 9.94 4.38
C ALA A 129 -9.21 8.97 4.21
N ALA A 130 -8.31 8.90 5.20
CA ALA A 130 -7.21 7.94 5.20
C ALA A 130 -7.71 6.51 5.39
N ASP A 131 -8.77 6.37 6.18
CA ASP A 131 -9.26 5.09 6.68
C ASP A 131 -10.34 4.45 5.79
N THR A 132 -10.59 5.00 4.60
CA THR A 132 -11.61 4.52 3.66
C THR A 132 -11.31 3.11 3.15
N ILE A 133 -12.36 2.38 2.75
CA ILE A 133 -12.23 1.05 2.11
C ILE A 133 -11.34 1.07 0.87
N TYR A 134 -11.28 2.20 0.16
CA TYR A 134 -10.46 2.38 -1.04
C TYR A 134 -8.96 2.45 -0.73
N ASN A 135 -8.59 2.97 0.44
CA ASN A 135 -7.20 3.04 0.87
C ASN A 135 -6.75 1.80 1.67
N GLN A 136 -7.57 0.74 1.72
CA GLN A 136 -7.25 -0.47 2.46
C GLN A 136 -6.98 -1.65 1.54
N LEU A 137 -5.99 -2.46 1.93
CA LEU A 137 -5.57 -3.69 1.27
C LEU A 137 -5.54 -4.82 2.29
N ILE A 138 -6.21 -5.94 2.01
CA ILE A 138 -6.15 -7.11 2.90
C ILE A 138 -4.87 -7.91 2.65
N LEU A 139 -4.09 -8.11 3.71
CA LEU A 139 -2.84 -8.87 3.71
C LEU A 139 -2.81 -9.83 4.90
N ASP A 140 -2.11 -10.96 4.79
CA ASP A 140 -1.78 -11.78 5.96
C ASP A 140 -0.58 -11.18 6.72
N GLU A 141 -0.36 -11.63 7.96
CA GLU A 141 0.73 -11.13 8.83
C GLU A 141 2.13 -11.13 8.15
N ILE A 142 2.41 -12.11 7.27
CA ILE A 142 3.69 -12.25 6.56
C ILE A 142 3.73 -11.26 5.38
N CYS A 143 2.67 -11.22 4.58
CA CYS A 143 2.57 -10.28 3.46
C CYS A 143 2.41 -8.81 3.91
N HIS A 144 1.98 -8.57 5.15
CA HIS A 144 1.84 -7.26 5.75
C HIS A 144 3.14 -6.80 6.43
N ARG A 145 3.62 -7.57 7.43
CA ARG A 145 4.71 -7.18 8.34
C ARG A 145 5.93 -8.10 8.30
N GLY A 146 5.96 -9.09 7.40
CA GLY A 146 7.09 -10.00 7.27
C GLY A 146 8.39 -9.25 6.99
N GLU A 147 9.42 -9.50 7.78
CA GLU A 147 10.73 -8.87 7.57
C GLU A 147 11.27 -9.22 6.17
N GLY A 148 11.69 -8.21 5.41
CA GLY A 148 12.19 -8.38 4.04
C GLY A 148 11.16 -8.94 3.06
N THR A 149 9.88 -9.03 3.44
CA THR A 149 8.87 -9.74 2.65
C THR A 149 7.50 -9.06 2.59
N GLY A 150 7.07 -8.39 3.66
CA GLY A 150 5.79 -7.71 3.74
C GLY A 150 5.79 -6.30 3.16
N ALA A 151 4.60 -5.71 3.08
CA ALA A 151 4.39 -4.33 2.63
C ALA A 151 5.28 -3.31 3.36
N HIS A 152 5.39 -3.44 4.69
CA HIS A 152 6.26 -2.58 5.50
C HIS A 152 7.74 -3.01 5.50
N GLY A 153 8.06 -4.19 4.96
CA GLY A 153 9.39 -4.79 5.03
C GLY A 153 10.17 -4.75 3.72
N THR A 154 9.59 -4.21 2.63
CA THR A 154 10.20 -4.19 1.30
C THR A 154 9.94 -2.87 0.59
N SER A 155 10.83 -2.51 -0.34
CA SER A 155 10.61 -1.37 -1.22
C SER A 155 9.34 -1.55 -2.08
N THR A 156 8.67 -0.45 -2.43
CA THR A 156 7.47 -0.46 -3.29
C THR A 156 7.66 -1.25 -4.60
N PRO A 157 8.79 -1.15 -5.34
CA PRO A 157 9.00 -1.97 -6.54
C PRO A 157 8.99 -3.47 -6.26
N THR A 158 9.63 -3.91 -5.16
CA THR A 158 9.63 -5.31 -4.75
C THR A 158 8.24 -5.77 -4.35
N PHE A 159 7.52 -4.96 -3.57
CA PHE A 159 6.15 -5.25 -3.17
C PHE A 159 5.21 -5.40 -4.38
N MET A 160 5.26 -4.46 -5.32
CA MET A 160 4.48 -4.50 -6.56
C MET A 160 4.79 -5.74 -7.42
N ALA A 161 6.07 -6.11 -7.55
CA ALA A 161 6.46 -7.33 -8.26
C ALA A 161 5.90 -8.60 -7.60
N ARG A 162 5.81 -8.63 -6.26
CA ARG A 162 5.22 -9.74 -5.51
C ARG A 162 3.71 -9.81 -5.68
N MET A 163 3.00 -8.69 -5.72
CA MET A 163 1.56 -8.68 -6.01
C MET A 163 1.23 -9.29 -7.38
N ALA A 164 2.11 -9.12 -8.37
CA ALA A 164 1.95 -9.69 -9.71
C ALA A 164 2.59 -11.08 -9.87
N GLN A 165 3.11 -11.68 -8.79
CA GLN A 165 3.82 -12.94 -8.85
C GLN A 165 2.88 -14.09 -9.22
N ARG A 166 3.31 -14.95 -10.15
CA ARG A 166 2.53 -16.13 -10.53
C ARG A 166 2.38 -17.07 -9.33
N LYS A 167 1.18 -17.63 -9.17
CA LYS A 167 0.92 -18.67 -8.16
C LYS A 167 1.90 -19.84 -8.34
N GLY A 168 2.50 -20.26 -7.23
CA GLY A 168 3.47 -21.36 -7.21
C GLY A 168 4.84 -21.01 -7.79
N TYR A 169 5.13 -19.74 -8.06
CA TYR A 169 6.49 -19.31 -8.36
C TYR A 169 7.36 -19.51 -7.11
N GLU A 170 8.31 -20.42 -7.22
CA GLU A 170 9.39 -20.59 -6.25
C GLU A 170 10.67 -20.00 -6.82
N VAL A 171 11.42 -19.28 -6.00
CA VAL A 171 12.75 -18.80 -6.41
C VAL A 171 13.62 -20.03 -6.62
N SER A 172 14.05 -20.25 -7.87
CA SER A 172 14.75 -21.48 -8.29
C SER A 172 16.07 -21.74 -7.55
N MET A 173 16.65 -20.71 -6.93
CA MET A 173 17.96 -20.77 -6.31
C MET A 173 18.16 -19.62 -5.32
N SER A 174 18.65 -19.93 -4.10
CA SER A 174 19.08 -18.88 -3.17
C SER A 174 20.36 -18.21 -3.66
N GLU A 175 20.63 -16.97 -3.23
CA GLU A 175 21.87 -16.25 -3.57
C GLU A 175 23.12 -17.08 -3.26
N LYS A 176 23.11 -17.79 -2.13
CA LYS A 176 24.19 -18.71 -1.76
C LYS A 176 24.33 -19.86 -2.76
N ALA A 177 23.22 -20.53 -3.10
CA ALA A 177 23.23 -21.63 -4.06
C ALA A 177 23.68 -21.19 -5.46
N TYR A 178 23.35 -19.96 -5.87
CA TYR A 178 23.85 -19.39 -7.12
C TYR A 178 25.35 -19.11 -7.05
N LYS A 179 25.81 -18.45 -5.98
CA LYS A 179 27.25 -18.22 -5.75
C LYS A 179 28.04 -19.52 -5.72
N ASP A 180 27.50 -20.58 -5.13
CA ASP A 180 28.12 -21.90 -5.10
C ASP A 180 28.12 -22.58 -6.49
N LEU A 181 27.20 -22.22 -7.38
CA LEU A 181 27.12 -22.72 -8.77
C LEU A 181 28.11 -22.01 -9.69
N ILE A 182 28.23 -20.68 -9.63
CA ILE A 182 29.11 -19.90 -10.52
C ILE A 182 30.58 -19.90 -10.11
N ASN A 183 30.90 -20.27 -8.88
CA ASN A 183 32.27 -20.39 -8.37
C ASN A 183 32.84 -21.82 -8.47
N LYS A 184 32.17 -22.72 -9.20
CA LYS A 184 32.66 -24.05 -9.58
C LYS A 184 33.10 -24.07 -11.04
#